data_AF-A0A124I169-F1
#
_entry.id   AF-A0A124I169-F1
#
_cell.length_a   1.000
_cell.length_b   1.000
_cell.length_c   1.000
_cell.angle_alpha   90.00
_cell.angle_beta   90.00
_cell.angle_gamma   90.00
#
_symmetry.space_group_name_H-M   'P 1'
#
loop_
_entity.id
_entity.type
_entity.pdbx_description
1 polymer ?
#
loop_
_entity_poly.entity_id
_entity_poly.type
_entity_poly.pdbx_seq_one_letter_code
_entity_poly.pdbx_strand_id
1 'polypeptide(L)'
;MSTDPERTLHHAVDVTADDAWAIIDFLLPRLESLERVHDDGTEEHRTAAALAEAVSALVLAIESEIRGPHRGRLRNRPARPPAPSPSPTEDERIAEKKRRLTMIAEYWNQLCGIVRPWRESEGYDRARWYPVTFLDTAAEVEYHRRVAEAGLRNVE
;
A
#
# COMPACT_ATOMS: atom_id res chain seq x y z
N MET A 1 8.25 10.22 18.67
CA MET A 1 9.20 10.83 17.72
C MET A 1 10.20 9.75 17.32
N SER A 2 10.01 9.15 16.14
CA SER A 2 10.95 8.18 15.58
C SER A 2 11.74 8.91 14.49
N THR A 3 12.99 9.25 14.80
CA THR A 3 13.96 9.78 13.85
C THR A 3 14.67 8.59 13.21
N ASP A 4 14.03 7.99 12.20
CA ASP A 4 14.71 7.06 11.30
C ASP A 4 15.07 7.86 10.04
N PRO A 5 16.36 7.98 9.66
CA PRO A 5 16.80 8.87 8.59
C PRO A 5 16.17 8.43 7.28
N GLU A 6 15.42 9.35 6.65
CA GLU A 6 15.03 9.35 5.23
C GLU A 6 14.83 7.95 4.62
N ARG A 7 13.99 7.12 5.25
CA ARG A 7 13.62 5.81 4.69
C ARG A 7 12.81 6.06 3.43
N THR A 8 13.50 6.15 2.30
CA THR A 8 12.87 6.28 1.00
C THR A 8 12.34 4.90 0.63
N LEU A 9 11.02 4.79 0.54
CA LEU A 9 10.35 3.53 0.22
C LEU A 9 10.52 3.23 -1.28
N HIS A 10 11.55 2.44 -1.60
CA HIS A 10 11.84 2.03 -2.98
C HIS A 10 11.12 0.73 -3.39
N HIS A 11 10.83 -0.13 -2.41
CA HIS A 11 10.24 -1.45 -2.64
C HIS A 11 8.89 -1.62 -1.94
N ALA A 12 7.99 -2.39 -2.55
CA ALA A 12 6.72 -2.76 -1.95
C ALA A 12 6.89 -3.54 -0.63
N VAL A 13 7.92 -4.38 -0.53
CA VAL A 13 8.24 -5.13 0.69
C VAL A 13 8.62 -4.24 1.88
N ASP A 14 9.04 -3.00 1.61
CA ASP A 14 9.42 -2.03 2.64
C ASP A 14 8.22 -1.27 3.22
N VAL A 15 7.09 -1.25 2.51
CA VAL A 15 5.87 -0.56 2.96
C VAL A 15 5.33 -1.23 4.22
N THR A 16 5.20 -0.46 5.30
CA THR A 16 4.61 -0.92 6.55
C THR A 16 3.18 -0.40 6.72
N ALA A 17 2.44 -1.01 7.65
CA ALA A 17 1.10 -0.50 8.01
C ALA A 17 1.19 0.93 8.54
N ASP A 18 2.25 1.24 9.31
CA ASP A 18 2.47 2.58 9.87
C ASP A 18 2.70 3.63 8.77
N ASP A 19 3.26 3.25 7.62
CA ASP A 19 3.41 4.12 6.45
C ASP A 19 2.05 4.50 5.86
N ALA A 20 1.15 3.52 5.74
CA ALA A 20 -0.21 3.74 5.27
C ALA A 20 -1.03 4.58 6.26
N TRP A 21 -0.95 4.28 7.56
CA TRP A 21 -1.66 5.02 8.60
C TRP A 21 -1.18 6.47 8.72
N ALA A 22 0.11 6.75 8.49
CA ALA A 22 0.63 8.12 8.47
C ALA A 22 -0.02 9.01 7.39
N ILE A 23 -0.46 8.43 6.26
CA ILE A 23 -1.22 9.16 5.23
C ILE A 23 -2.63 9.49 5.75
N ILE A 24 -3.28 8.59 6.48
CA ILE A 24 -4.56 8.88 7.16
C ILE A 24 -4.40 10.02 8.16
N ASP A 25 -3.41 9.93 9.05
CA ASP A 25 -3.19 10.92 10.10
C ASP A 25 -2.94 12.33 9.51
N PHE A 26 -2.36 12.38 8.31
CA PHE A 26 -2.15 13.63 7.59
C PHE A 26 -3.39 14.10 6.82
N LEU A 27 -4.03 13.25 6.02
CA LEU A 27 -5.11 13.67 5.12
C LEU A 27 -6.46 13.81 5.82
N LEU A 28 -6.81 12.89 6.72
CA LEU A 28 -8.18 12.80 7.24
C LEU A 28 -8.62 14.08 7.97
N PRO A 29 -7.81 14.70 8.85
CA PRO A 29 -8.21 15.97 9.48
C PRO A 29 -8.46 17.10 8.48
N ARG A 30 -7.75 17.10 7.34
CA ARG A 30 -7.91 18.11 6.28
C ARG A 30 -9.19 17.88 5.48
N LEU A 31 -9.50 16.64 5.15
CA LEU A 31 -10.72 16.27 4.44
C LEU A 31 -11.96 16.54 5.31
N GLU A 32 -11.93 16.15 6.59
CA GLU A 32 -13.00 16.47 7.54
C GLU A 32 -13.17 17.98 7.72
N SER A 33 -12.07 18.74 7.69
CA SER A 33 -12.16 20.21 7.75
C SER A 33 -12.82 20.78 6.51
N LEU A 34 -12.58 20.22 5.32
CA LEU A 34 -13.25 20.64 4.09
C LEU A 34 -14.74 20.28 4.14
N GLU A 35 -15.08 19.07 4.57
CA GLU A 35 -16.47 18.63 4.74
C GLU A 35 -17.27 19.57 5.64
N ARG A 36 -16.69 20.04 6.76
CA ARG A 36 -17.36 20.95 7.70
C ARG A 36 -17.55 22.37 7.16
N VAL A 37 -16.74 22.80 6.20
CA VAL A 37 -16.81 24.15 5.61
C VAL A 37 -17.87 24.23 4.52
N HIS A 38 -18.20 23.10 3.88
CA HIS A 38 -19.19 23.02 2.83
C HIS A 38 -20.51 22.45 3.34
N ASP A 39 -21.63 23.00 2.87
CA ASP A 39 -22.95 22.49 3.24
C ASP A 39 -23.11 21.02 2.80
N ASP A 40 -23.81 20.25 3.62
CA ASP A 40 -24.14 18.86 3.33
C ASP A 40 -24.82 18.75 1.95
N GLY A 41 -24.35 17.82 1.13
CA GLY A 41 -24.90 17.57 -0.20
C GLY A 41 -24.42 18.53 -1.30
N THR A 42 -23.45 19.38 -1.03
CA THR A 42 -22.66 20.04 -2.09
C THR A 42 -21.74 19.03 -2.79
N GLU A 43 -21.24 19.38 -3.99
CA GLU A 43 -20.28 18.52 -4.69
C GLU A 43 -18.97 18.43 -3.91
N GLU A 44 -18.52 19.55 -3.35
CA GLU A 44 -17.31 19.65 -2.54
C GLU A 44 -17.38 18.78 -1.29
N HIS A 45 -18.49 18.82 -0.55
CA HIS A 45 -18.73 17.94 0.59
C HIS A 45 -18.70 16.46 0.17
N ARG A 46 -19.44 16.09 -0.89
CA ARG A 46 -19.46 14.71 -1.39
C ARG A 46 -18.08 14.23 -1.85
N THR A 47 -17.30 15.10 -2.50
CA THR A 47 -15.95 14.78 -2.96
C THR A 47 -15.00 14.59 -1.79
N ALA A 48 -15.05 15.45 -0.77
CA ALA A 48 -14.23 15.31 0.42
C ALA A 48 -14.54 14.00 1.18
N ALA A 49 -15.84 13.71 1.40
CA ALA A 49 -16.29 12.48 2.04
C ALA A 49 -15.88 11.23 1.26
N ALA A 50 -16.12 11.21 -0.06
CA ALA A 50 -15.72 10.08 -0.90
C ALA A 50 -14.20 9.87 -0.92
N LEU A 51 -13.41 10.95 -0.86
CA LEU A 51 -11.96 10.87 -0.78
C LEU A 51 -11.49 10.33 0.57
N ALA A 52 -12.13 10.73 1.68
CA ALA A 52 -11.85 10.21 3.02
C ALA A 52 -12.14 8.70 3.11
N GLU A 53 -13.25 8.25 2.53
CA GLU A 53 -13.60 6.83 2.42
C GLU A 53 -12.58 6.07 1.57
N ALA A 54 -12.19 6.60 0.40
CA ALA A 54 -11.23 5.96 -0.49
C ALA A 54 -9.85 5.80 0.18
N VAL A 55 -9.36 6.83 0.87
CA VAL A 55 -8.11 6.75 1.64
C VAL A 55 -8.21 5.68 2.73
N SER A 56 -9.32 5.67 3.49
CA SER A 56 -9.54 4.68 4.55
C SER A 56 -9.56 3.25 4.01
N ALA A 57 -10.26 3.02 2.90
CA ALA A 57 -10.35 1.71 2.27
C ALA A 57 -8.98 1.20 1.78
N LEU A 58 -8.16 2.07 1.19
CA LEU A 58 -6.81 1.71 0.73
C LEU A 58 -5.87 1.37 1.88
N VAL A 59 -5.90 2.13 2.98
CA VAL A 59 -5.07 1.82 4.16
C VAL A 59 -5.45 0.47 4.75
N LEU A 60 -6.75 0.19 4.91
CA LEU A 60 -7.23 -1.10 5.41
C LEU A 60 -6.85 -2.26 4.48
N ALA A 61 -6.87 -2.04 3.16
CA ALA A 61 -6.42 -3.03 2.18
C ALA A 61 -4.93 -3.34 2.34
N ILE A 62 -4.07 -2.32 2.45
CA ILE A 62 -2.63 -2.50 2.69
C ILE A 62 -2.38 -3.24 4.01
N GLU A 63 -3.05 -2.83 5.09
CA GLU A 63 -2.92 -3.46 6.40
C GLU A 63 -3.33 -4.94 6.37
N SER A 64 -4.41 -5.27 5.66
CA SER A 64 -4.86 -6.65 5.46
C SER A 64 -3.81 -7.47 4.70
N GLU A 65 -3.23 -6.92 3.63
CA GLU A 65 -2.16 -7.61 2.90
C GLU A 65 -0.92 -7.82 3.79
N ILE A 66 -0.48 -6.82 4.54
CA ILE A 66 0.70 -6.90 5.43
C ILE A 66 0.49 -7.93 6.55
N ARG A 67 -0.66 -7.88 7.23
CA ARG A 67 -0.99 -8.82 8.32
C ARG A 67 -1.32 -10.22 7.80
N GLY A 68 -1.62 -10.34 6.51
CA GLY A 68 -2.13 -11.55 5.89
C GLY A 68 -3.58 -11.83 6.31
N PRO A 69 -4.16 -12.94 5.82
CA PRO A 69 -5.53 -13.29 6.15
C PRO A 69 -5.68 -13.35 7.67
N HIS A 70 -6.59 -12.52 8.19
CA HIS A 70 -7.05 -12.67 9.56
C HIS A 70 -7.52 -14.11 9.70
N ARG A 71 -6.76 -14.94 10.42
CA ARG A 71 -7.25 -16.22 10.95
C ARG A 71 -8.24 -15.90 12.06
N GLY A 72 -9.29 -15.16 11.72
CA GLY A 72 -10.44 -14.91 12.55
C GLY A 72 -10.97 -16.27 12.94
N ARG A 73 -10.96 -16.52 14.26
CA ARG A 73 -11.57 -17.68 14.90
C ARG A 73 -13.09 -17.66 14.69
N LEU A 74 -13.57 -17.81 13.46
CA LEU A 74 -14.94 -18.26 13.21
C LEU A 74 -14.97 -19.79 13.35
N ARG A 75 -14.69 -20.27 14.57
CA ARG A 75 -14.85 -21.67 14.95
C ARG A 75 -15.84 -21.78 16.10
N ASN A 76 -17.06 -21.31 15.85
CA ASN A 76 -18.26 -21.71 16.60
C ASN A 76 -19.24 -22.46 15.68
N ARG A 77 -18.72 -23.41 14.89
CA ARG A 77 -19.53 -24.44 14.25
C ARG A 77 -19.03 -25.79 14.76
N PRO A 78 -19.86 -26.59 15.47
CA PRO A 78 -19.51 -27.95 15.83
C PRO A 78 -19.69 -28.81 14.57
N ALA A 79 -18.77 -28.67 13.62
CA ALA A 79 -18.66 -29.53 12.47
C ALA A 79 -17.32 -30.28 12.56
N ARG A 80 -17.41 -31.58 12.29
CA ARG A 80 -16.33 -32.55 12.10
C ARG A 80 -14.99 -31.88 11.68
N PRO A 81 -13.84 -32.28 12.28
CA PRO A 81 -12.55 -31.73 11.89
C PRO A 81 -12.41 -31.81 10.36
N PRO A 82 -12.19 -30.68 9.65
CA PRO A 82 -11.87 -30.75 8.24
C PRO A 82 -10.60 -31.60 8.10
N ALA A 83 -10.55 -32.43 7.06
CA ALA A 83 -9.32 -33.13 6.70
C ALA A 83 -8.19 -32.09 6.57
N PRO A 84 -6.95 -32.41 6.98
CA PRO A 84 -5.84 -31.47 6.83
C PRO A 84 -5.71 -31.13 5.35
N SER A 85 -5.94 -29.86 5.01
CA SER A 85 -5.61 -29.37 3.67
C SER A 85 -4.12 -29.62 3.42
N PRO A 86 -3.73 -30.07 2.22
CA PRO A 86 -2.32 -30.19 1.89
C PRO A 86 -1.63 -28.85 2.13
N SER A 87 -0.41 -28.90 2.69
CA SER A 87 0.38 -27.69 2.84
C SER A 87 0.70 -27.12 1.46
N PRO A 88 0.67 -25.78 1.29
CA PRO A 88 1.01 -25.18 0.01
C PRO A 88 2.42 -25.58 -0.42
N THR A 89 2.57 -25.85 -1.71
CA THR A 89 3.87 -26.07 -2.35
C THR A 89 4.73 -24.81 -2.28
N GLU A 90 6.03 -24.94 -2.52
CA GLU A 90 6.93 -23.78 -2.54
C GLU A 90 6.54 -22.78 -3.64
N ASP A 91 6.18 -23.27 -4.82
CA ASP A 91 5.75 -22.43 -5.94
C ASP A 91 4.49 -21.64 -5.60
N GLU A 92 3.52 -22.26 -4.92
CA GLU A 92 2.32 -21.57 -4.43
C GLU A 92 2.66 -20.49 -3.39
N ARG A 93 3.60 -20.76 -2.48
CA ARG A 93 4.06 -19.76 -1.50
C ARG A 93 4.74 -18.58 -2.17
N ILE A 94 5.57 -18.82 -3.19
CA ILE A 94 6.25 -17.79 -3.98
C ILE A 94 5.21 -16.96 -4.75
N ALA A 95 4.26 -17.61 -5.42
CA ALA A 95 3.21 -16.95 -6.18
C ALA A 95 2.32 -16.07 -5.29
N GLU A 96 1.89 -16.57 -4.13
CA GLU A 96 1.08 -15.79 -3.18
C GLU A 96 1.87 -14.62 -2.59
N LYS A 97 3.15 -14.82 -2.23
CA LYS A 97 4.01 -13.71 -1.78
C LYS A 97 4.12 -12.63 -2.86
N LYS A 98 4.33 -13.02 -4.11
CA LYS A 98 4.43 -12.09 -5.24
C LYS A 98 3.12 -11.32 -5.43
N ARG A 99 1.98 -12.03 -5.43
CA ARG A 99 0.65 -11.41 -5.53
C ARG A 99 0.45 -10.37 -4.43
N ARG A 100 0.72 -10.72 -3.18
CA ARG A 100 0.60 -9.80 -2.03
C ARG A 100 1.45 -8.55 -2.22
N LEU A 101 2.72 -8.68 -2.62
CA LEU A 101 3.60 -7.53 -2.86
C LEU A 101 3.09 -6.66 -4.01
N THR A 102 2.54 -7.24 -5.07
CA THR A 102 1.89 -6.50 -6.15
C THR A 102 0.71 -5.67 -5.63
N MET A 103 -0.17 -6.27 -4.81
CA MET A 103 -1.31 -5.54 -4.23
C MET A 103 -0.85 -4.39 -3.33
N ILE A 104 0.15 -4.62 -2.47
CA ILE A 104 0.72 -3.56 -1.63
C ILE A 104 1.27 -2.42 -2.49
N ALA A 105 2.02 -2.72 -3.55
CA ALA A 105 2.56 -1.71 -4.46
C ALA A 105 1.45 -0.88 -5.12
N GLU A 106 0.40 -1.55 -5.61
CA GLU A 106 -0.73 -0.89 -6.28
C GLU A 106 -1.48 0.05 -5.33
N TYR A 107 -1.85 -0.43 -4.15
CA TYR A 107 -2.57 0.38 -3.17
C TYR A 107 -1.72 1.52 -2.61
N TRP A 108 -0.44 1.27 -2.34
CA TRP A 108 0.50 2.29 -1.89
C TRP A 108 0.67 3.41 -2.93
N ASN A 109 0.84 3.04 -4.20
CA ASN A 109 1.01 4.02 -5.28
C ASN A 109 -0.28 4.83 -5.51
N GLN A 110 -1.46 4.24 -5.31
CA GLN A 110 -2.73 4.96 -5.32
C GLN A 110 -2.80 5.97 -4.17
N LEU A 111 -2.45 5.59 -2.94
CA LEU A 111 -2.38 6.52 -1.80
C LEU A 111 -1.39 7.67 -2.05
N CYS A 112 -0.20 7.36 -2.58
CA CYS A 112 0.78 8.38 -2.95
C CYS A 112 0.22 9.33 -4.02
N GLY A 113 -0.54 8.81 -4.99
CA GLY A 113 -1.24 9.63 -5.99
C GLY A 113 -2.29 10.55 -5.37
N ILE A 114 -3.07 10.03 -4.42
CA ILE A 114 -4.09 10.81 -3.70
C ILE A 114 -3.45 11.91 -2.85
N VAL A 115 -2.39 11.64 -2.09
CA VAL A 115 -1.79 12.64 -1.19
C VAL A 115 -0.96 13.70 -1.93
N ARG A 116 -0.49 13.40 -3.15
CA ARG A 116 0.41 14.26 -3.95
C ARG A 116 -0.02 15.73 -4.12
N PRO A 117 -1.31 16.08 -4.31
CA PRO A 117 -1.75 17.48 -4.37
C PRO A 117 -1.39 18.30 -3.12
N TRP A 118 -1.18 17.64 -1.97
CA TRP A 118 -0.80 18.27 -0.71
C TRP A 118 0.73 18.36 -0.50
N ARG A 119 1.56 18.12 -1.53
CA ARG A 119 3.04 18.07 -1.40
C ARG A 119 3.72 19.34 -0.88
N GLU A 120 3.04 20.48 -0.98
CA GLU A 120 3.52 21.78 -0.47
C GLU A 120 2.90 22.15 0.88
N SER A 121 2.00 21.32 1.41
CA SER A 121 1.38 21.55 2.71
C SER A 121 2.33 21.17 3.85
N GLU A 122 2.28 21.92 4.94
CA GLU A 122 3.02 21.60 6.17
C GLU A 122 2.67 20.20 6.67
N GLY A 123 3.68 19.42 7.06
CA GLY A 123 3.54 18.04 7.53
C GLY A 123 3.52 16.99 6.42
N TYR A 124 3.64 17.38 5.14
CA TYR A 124 3.80 16.41 4.06
C TYR A 124 5.20 15.77 4.10
N ASP A 125 5.27 14.44 4.16
CA ASP A 125 6.52 13.70 4.20
C ASP A 125 6.96 13.24 2.80
N ARG A 126 7.88 14.01 2.19
CA ARG A 126 8.38 13.76 0.83
C ARG A 126 9.27 12.53 0.72
N ALA A 127 10.01 12.21 1.78
CA ALA A 127 10.89 11.05 1.77
C ALA A 127 10.07 9.76 1.89
N ARG A 128 9.00 9.82 2.70
CA ARG A 128 8.15 8.67 2.99
C ARG A 128 7.09 8.42 1.93
N TRP A 129 6.36 9.45 1.47
CA TRP A 129 5.22 9.27 0.55
C TRP A 129 5.64 9.37 -0.91
N TYR A 130 6.46 8.40 -1.31
CA TYR A 130 6.93 8.23 -2.67
C TYR A 130 6.44 6.91 -3.28
N PRO A 131 6.03 6.89 -4.57
CA PRO A 131 5.62 5.65 -5.22
C PRO A 131 6.75 4.61 -5.26
N VAL A 132 6.43 3.36 -4.97
CA VAL A 132 7.38 2.24 -5.09
C VAL A 132 7.47 1.79 -6.55
N THR A 133 8.68 1.44 -6.98
CA THR A 133 8.96 1.01 -8.36
C THR A 133 9.09 -0.51 -8.46
N PHE A 134 9.60 -1.16 -7.43
CA PHE A 134 9.92 -2.58 -7.43
C PHE A 134 9.20 -3.32 -6.29
N LEU A 135 8.99 -4.62 -6.45
CA LEU A 135 8.36 -5.43 -5.39
C LEU A 135 9.34 -5.70 -4.25
N ASP A 136 10.56 -6.07 -4.60
CA ASP A 136 11.69 -6.34 -3.70
C ASP A 136 13.01 -6.13 -4.45
N THR A 137 14.13 -6.27 -3.74
CA THR A 137 15.49 -6.12 -4.30
C THR A 137 15.78 -7.13 -5.42
N ALA A 138 15.19 -8.33 -5.38
CA ALA A 138 15.41 -9.33 -6.43
C ALA A 138 14.75 -8.90 -7.75
N ALA A 139 13.56 -8.31 -7.69
CA ALA A 139 12.88 -7.74 -8.84
C ALA A 139 13.65 -6.55 -9.44
N GLU A 140 14.25 -5.70 -8.59
CA GLU A 140 15.11 -4.59 -9.03
C GLU A 140 16.38 -5.09 -9.75
N VAL A 141 17.10 -6.05 -9.16
CA VAL A 141 18.30 -6.64 -9.77
C VAL A 141 17.98 -7.29 -11.12
N GLU A 142 16.87 -8.03 -11.19
CA GLU A 142 16.43 -8.66 -12.44
C GLU A 142 16.09 -7.62 -13.52
N TYR A 143 15.45 -6.50 -13.14
CA TYR A 143 15.19 -5.39 -14.04
C TYR A 143 16.49 -4.81 -14.59
N HIS A 144 17.45 -4.47 -13.72
CA HIS A 144 18.74 -3.92 -14.14
C HIS A 144 19.54 -4.87 -15.03
N ARG A 145 19.50 -6.19 -14.74
CA ARG A 145 20.10 -7.21 -15.59
C ARG A 145 19.51 -7.19 -17.00
N ARG A 146 18.18 -7.17 -17.12
CA ARG A 146 17.50 -7.10 -18.43
C ARG A 146 17.80 -5.82 -19.19
N VAL A 147 17.84 -4.68 -18.49
CA VAL A 147 18.19 -3.39 -19.09
C VAL A 147 19.63 -3.41 -19.60
N ALA A 148 20.57 -3.98 -18.86
CA ALA A 148 21.95 -4.13 -19.30
C ALA A 148 22.05 -5.08 -20.51
N GLU A 149 21.38 -6.24 -20.48
CA GLU A 149 21.35 -7.19 -21.59
C GLU A 149 20.71 -6.58 -22.86
N ALA A 150 19.67 -5.75 -22.71
CA ALA A 150 19.02 -5.05 -23.83
C ALA A 150 19.85 -3.86 -24.35
N GLY A 151 20.53 -3.14 -23.45
CA GLY A 151 21.45 -2.05 -23.79
C GLY A 151 22.71 -2.55 -24.52
N LEU A 152 23.19 -3.74 -24.17
CA LEU A 152 24.29 -4.43 -24.86
C LEU A 152 23.92 -4.91 -26.27
N ARG A 153 22.62 -5.05 -26.60
CA ARG A 153 22.15 -5.45 -27.93
C ARG A 153 21.97 -4.30 -28.93
N ASN A 154 22.09 -3.05 -28.48
CA ASN A 154 21.94 -1.86 -29.35
C ASN A 154 23.28 -1.28 -29.83
N VAL A 155 24.38 -2.03 -29.69
CA VAL A 155 25.72 -1.65 -30.14
C VAL A 155 26.32 -2.81 -30.95
N GLU A 156 25.73 -3.11 -32.10
CA GLU A 156 26.36 -3.88 -33.19
C GLU A 156 26.07 -3.23 -34.55
#